data_AF-A0A2U3KNZ2-F1
#
_entry.id   AF-A0A2U3KNZ2-F1
#
_cell.length_a   1.000
_cell.length_b   1.000
_cell.length_c   1.000
_cell.angle_alpha   90.00
_cell.angle_beta   90.00
_cell.angle_gamma   90.00
#
_symmetry.space_group_name_H-M   'P 1'
#
loop_
_entity.id
_entity.type
_entity.pdbx_description
1 polymer ?
#
loop_
_entity_poly.entity_id
_entity_poly.type
_entity_poly.pdbx_seq_one_letter_code
_entity_poly.pdbx_strand_id
1 'polypeptide(L)'
;MMKLWTVALALFLLSPGGWAQGSLRLKACGKGPCPPRRSTGLATLPAHQHLILQFRTHPGPVIRAELTGRGIRILGYVPDSGLMVSSSQTADLRGLDVTWAGPLAAADKISPALADSSASAYLVVFHADVAMDDARVLVGAYGFDIIDNPDLLPGQLVVTGSDIAGLAASDDVAYIMPASTDLVAGNPVLGCAGALTDAGPIADYVEVGTGWPQDPGGGVSLQYFFESVTPKLDESTVRSEIERAFSEWEKYANIRLSPGSQADAVRTITLLFASGDHGDGYPFTPGVLAHTFYPAPPDVDLFTVALHEAGHALGLGHTSQPGAVMYPYYHFATGLTDDDIAGIQALYGSAGVQPVTPPVTPPVTPPVTPPVTPPVTPPVTPPVPPVTPPVTPPATPPVTDTTPPSLSITSPGATIVSTSSASLPISGTASDNVGVTAVKWSTSNGDAGTVSGTSTWSAVVPLLVGNTVITVRAYDAAGNSGWRAITAVRH
;
A
#
# COMPACT_ATOMS: atom_id res chain seq x y z
N MET A 1 3.53 -69.62 21.85
CA MET A 1 4.83 -68.96 22.06
C MET A 1 5.15 -68.13 20.82
N MET A 2 4.82 -66.83 20.86
CA MET A 2 5.10 -65.88 19.78
C MET A 2 6.55 -65.41 19.90
N LYS A 3 7.30 -65.51 18.79
CA LYS A 3 8.66 -64.95 18.66
C LYS A 3 8.55 -63.44 18.43
N LEU A 4 9.21 -62.68 19.31
CA LEU A 4 9.42 -61.25 19.17
C LEU A 4 10.17 -60.96 17.87
N TRP A 5 9.60 -60.08 17.04
CA TRP A 5 10.32 -59.42 15.97
C TRP A 5 10.82 -58.08 16.49
N THR A 6 12.13 -57.90 16.42
CA THR A 6 12.86 -56.67 16.69
C THR A 6 12.44 -55.62 15.66
N VAL A 7 11.65 -54.63 16.05
CA VAL A 7 11.38 -53.46 15.22
C VAL A 7 12.56 -52.51 15.39
N ALA A 8 13.38 -52.39 14.35
CA ALA A 8 14.38 -51.33 14.26
C ALA A 8 13.65 -50.00 14.07
N LEU A 9 13.68 -49.16 15.11
CA LEU A 9 13.21 -47.78 15.08
C LEU A 9 14.24 -46.95 14.30
N ALA A 10 14.03 -46.76 13.00
CA ALA A 10 14.78 -45.78 12.22
C ALA A 10 14.25 -44.39 12.58
N LEU A 11 14.98 -43.71 13.47
CA LEU A 11 14.76 -42.31 13.81
C LEU A 11 15.18 -41.44 12.61
N PHE A 12 14.24 -41.15 11.70
CA PHE A 12 14.43 -40.06 10.74
C PHE A 12 14.34 -38.75 11.51
N LEU A 13 15.49 -38.17 11.85
CA LEU A 13 15.61 -36.75 12.13
C LEU A 13 15.31 -36.01 10.83
N LEU A 14 14.02 -35.78 10.56
CA LEU A 14 13.60 -34.74 9.63
C LEU A 14 14.11 -33.43 10.21
N SER A 15 15.19 -32.93 9.60
CA SER A 15 15.57 -31.52 9.75
C SER A 15 14.33 -30.69 9.46
N PRO A 16 13.99 -29.67 10.29
CA PRO A 16 12.89 -28.78 9.95
C PRO A 16 13.21 -28.17 8.59
N GLY A 17 12.41 -28.54 7.59
CA GLY A 17 12.49 -28.02 6.25
C GLY A 17 12.44 -26.49 6.32
N GLY A 18 13.33 -25.84 5.58
CA GLY A 18 13.31 -24.40 5.42
C GLY A 18 11.91 -23.95 5.04
N TRP A 19 11.37 -23.04 5.84
CA TRP A 19 10.10 -22.39 5.58
C TRP A 19 10.20 -21.73 4.20
N ALA A 20 9.22 -22.00 3.34
CA ALA A 20 9.23 -21.52 1.97
C ALA A 20 9.31 -19.97 1.95
N GLN A 21 10.35 -19.45 1.32
CA GLN A 21 10.48 -18.02 0.99
C GLN A 21 9.22 -17.53 0.27
N GLY A 22 8.76 -16.32 0.57
CA GLY A 22 7.77 -15.61 -0.23
C GLY A 22 8.18 -15.69 -1.70
N SER A 23 7.28 -16.18 -2.53
CA SER A 23 7.67 -16.82 -3.76
C SER A 23 7.34 -15.91 -4.94
N LEU A 24 8.36 -15.15 -5.33
CA LEU A 24 8.35 -14.13 -6.40
C LEU A 24 7.43 -14.53 -7.58
N ARG A 25 6.46 -13.69 -7.94
CA ARG A 25 5.55 -13.93 -9.07
C ARG A 25 5.94 -13.10 -10.27
N LEU A 26 6.56 -13.72 -11.25
CA LEU A 26 6.96 -13.09 -12.50
C LEU A 26 6.22 -13.71 -13.67
N LYS A 27 5.89 -12.90 -14.68
CA LYS A 27 5.24 -13.38 -15.91
C LYS A 27 6.02 -14.52 -16.57
N ALA A 28 7.36 -14.47 -16.51
CA ALA A 28 8.25 -15.50 -17.04
C ALA A 28 8.09 -16.88 -16.35
N CYS A 29 7.55 -16.92 -15.13
CA CYS A 29 7.34 -18.15 -14.36
C CYS A 29 5.96 -18.78 -14.56
N GLY A 30 5.06 -18.11 -15.30
CA GLY A 30 3.66 -18.53 -15.47
C GLY A 30 2.83 -18.37 -14.19
N LYS A 31 1.61 -18.95 -14.19
CA LYS A 31 0.52 -18.74 -13.20
C LYS A 31 0.78 -19.19 -11.76
N GLY A 32 2.03 -19.24 -11.33
CA GLY A 32 2.44 -19.63 -9.99
C GLY A 32 3.72 -18.93 -9.57
N PRO A 33 4.16 -19.18 -8.33
CA PRO A 33 5.41 -18.65 -7.85
C PRO A 33 6.60 -19.14 -8.68
N CYS A 34 7.59 -18.26 -8.88
CA CYS A 34 8.87 -18.65 -9.42
C CYS A 34 9.57 -19.68 -8.52
N PRO A 35 10.40 -20.56 -9.10
CA PRO A 35 11.24 -21.45 -8.32
C PRO A 35 12.09 -20.68 -7.30
N PRO A 36 12.32 -21.23 -6.09
CA PRO A 36 13.09 -20.56 -5.06
C PRO A 36 14.49 -20.23 -5.58
N ARG A 37 14.84 -18.94 -5.53
CA ARG A 37 16.16 -18.45 -5.90
C ARG A 37 17.07 -18.58 -4.69
N ARG A 38 18.35 -18.93 -4.91
CA ARG A 38 19.32 -19.04 -3.80
C ARG A 38 19.32 -17.74 -3.00
N SER A 39 19.21 -17.86 -1.67
CA SER A 39 19.39 -16.73 -0.77
C SER A 39 20.83 -16.27 -0.82
N THR A 40 21.06 -15.15 -1.50
CA THR A 40 22.21 -14.31 -1.25
C THR A 40 21.87 -13.52 0.01
N GLY A 41 22.40 -13.96 1.16
CA GLY A 41 22.34 -13.21 2.41
C GLY A 41 23.15 -11.92 2.30
N LEU A 42 22.72 -11.00 1.43
CA LEU A 42 23.35 -9.72 1.22
C LEU A 42 23.08 -8.86 2.45
N ALA A 43 24.13 -8.63 3.24
CA ALA A 43 24.12 -7.61 4.28
C ALA A 43 24.05 -6.19 3.68
N THR A 44 24.37 -6.04 2.39
CA THR A 44 24.46 -4.75 1.71
C THR A 44 23.89 -4.79 0.31
N LEU A 45 23.24 -3.72 -0.14
CA LEU A 45 22.89 -3.45 -1.51
C LEU A 45 24.08 -2.81 -2.24
N PRO A 46 24.56 -3.34 -3.38
CA PRO A 46 25.60 -2.68 -4.17
C PRO A 46 25.15 -1.32 -4.73
N ALA A 47 26.12 -0.44 -4.99
CA ALA A 47 25.86 0.81 -5.69
C ALA A 47 25.54 0.55 -7.16
N HIS A 48 24.65 1.37 -7.75
CA HIS A 48 24.29 1.38 -9.16
C HIS A 48 23.79 0.02 -9.67
N GLN A 49 23.01 -0.70 -8.88
CA GLN A 49 22.35 -1.94 -9.29
C GLN A 49 20.87 -1.92 -8.97
N HIS A 50 20.08 -2.51 -9.87
CA HIS A 50 18.65 -2.74 -9.70
C HIS A 50 18.41 -4.11 -9.09
N LEU A 51 17.96 -4.14 -7.84
CA LEU A 51 17.70 -5.39 -7.13
C LEU A 51 16.24 -5.47 -6.66
N ILE A 52 15.73 -6.68 -6.64
CA ILE A 52 14.50 -6.99 -5.92
C ILE A 52 14.88 -7.31 -4.48
N LEU A 53 14.23 -6.62 -3.53
CA LEU A 53 14.23 -6.94 -2.11
C LEU A 53 12.93 -7.64 -1.76
N GLN A 54 13.02 -8.89 -1.30
CA GLN A 54 11.89 -9.62 -0.72
C GLN A 54 11.92 -9.46 0.80
N PHE A 55 10.81 -9.03 1.38
CA PHE A 55 10.67 -8.85 2.82
C PHE A 55 9.94 -10.03 3.45
N ARG A 56 10.19 -10.27 4.73
CA ARG A 56 9.45 -11.30 5.49
C ARG A 56 7.97 -10.94 5.63
N THR A 57 7.70 -9.65 5.77
CA THR A 57 6.37 -9.05 5.89
C THR A 57 6.30 -7.84 4.97
N HIS A 58 5.09 -7.43 4.59
CA HIS A 58 4.91 -6.29 3.70
C HIS A 58 5.67 -5.05 4.23
N PRO A 59 6.55 -4.42 3.43
CA PRO A 59 7.35 -3.28 3.87
C PRO A 59 6.47 -2.04 4.02
N GLY A 60 5.93 -1.86 5.23
CA GLY A 60 5.09 -0.71 5.58
C GLY A 60 5.85 0.62 5.59
N PRO A 61 5.17 1.75 5.87
CA PRO A 61 5.72 3.10 5.75
C PRO A 61 7.03 3.32 6.52
N VAL A 62 7.19 2.68 7.68
CA VAL A 62 8.41 2.77 8.50
C VAL A 62 9.61 2.16 7.78
N ILE A 63 9.46 0.95 7.23
CA ILE A 63 10.53 0.28 6.47
C ILE A 63 10.86 1.07 5.21
N ARG A 64 9.86 1.63 4.52
CA ARG A 64 10.09 2.44 3.31
C ARG A 64 10.81 3.76 3.61
N ALA A 65 10.48 4.41 4.71
CA ALA A 65 11.19 5.60 5.19
C ALA A 65 12.65 5.26 5.53
N GLU A 66 12.88 4.11 6.17
CA GLU A 66 14.24 3.65 6.50
C GLU A 66 15.06 3.32 5.24
N LEU A 67 14.48 2.67 4.24
CA LEU A 67 15.12 2.45 2.92
C LEU A 67 15.58 3.79 2.33
N THR A 68 14.69 4.78 2.31
CA THR A 68 14.98 6.12 1.78
C THR A 68 16.09 6.80 2.59
N GLY A 69 16.04 6.72 3.93
CA GLY A 69 17.06 7.28 4.82
C GLY A 69 18.45 6.66 4.62
N ARG A 70 18.51 5.42 4.10
CA ARG A 70 19.74 4.72 3.73
C ARG A 70 20.19 4.96 2.29
N GLY A 71 19.53 5.86 1.56
CA GLY A 71 19.84 6.17 0.16
C GLY A 71 19.35 5.12 -0.84
N ILE A 72 18.48 4.19 -0.40
CA ILE A 72 17.86 3.19 -1.27
C ILE A 72 16.58 3.79 -1.86
N ARG A 73 16.54 3.90 -3.18
CA ARG A 73 15.39 4.39 -3.94
C ARG A 73 14.47 3.22 -4.28
N ILE A 74 13.18 3.36 -3.97
CA ILE A 74 12.15 2.41 -4.40
C ILE A 74 11.72 2.79 -5.82
N LEU A 75 11.72 1.83 -6.73
CA LEU A 75 11.42 2.01 -8.14
C LEU A 75 10.09 1.39 -8.56
N GLY A 76 9.63 0.38 -7.83
CA GLY A 76 8.34 -0.24 -8.07
C GLY A 76 8.01 -1.33 -7.06
N TYR A 77 6.73 -1.66 -6.97
CA TYR A 77 6.25 -2.76 -6.15
C TYR A 77 6.35 -4.08 -6.91
N VAL A 78 6.77 -5.12 -6.18
CA VAL A 78 6.76 -6.51 -6.63
C VAL A 78 5.86 -7.30 -5.67
N PRO A 79 4.94 -8.15 -6.15
CA PRO A 79 4.03 -8.91 -5.29
C PRO A 79 4.71 -9.72 -4.18
N ASP A 80 3.89 -10.14 -3.21
CA ASP A 80 4.27 -10.99 -2.08
C ASP A 80 5.27 -10.33 -1.11
N SER A 81 5.16 -9.01 -0.88
CA SER A 81 6.11 -8.21 -0.07
C SER A 81 7.47 -7.98 -0.73
N GLY A 82 7.51 -7.76 -2.04
CA GLY A 82 8.71 -7.42 -2.78
C GLY A 82 8.80 -5.94 -3.17
N LEU A 83 10.01 -5.40 -3.30
CA LEU A 83 10.27 -4.08 -3.87
C LEU A 83 11.40 -4.16 -4.88
N MET A 84 11.25 -3.50 -6.02
CA MET A 84 12.37 -3.18 -6.91
C MET A 84 13.02 -1.90 -6.42
N VAL A 85 14.33 -1.93 -6.21
CA VAL A 85 15.07 -0.80 -5.66
C VAL A 85 16.39 -0.59 -6.39
N SER A 86 16.92 0.63 -6.26
CA SER A 86 18.28 0.97 -6.63
C SER A 86 18.95 1.78 -5.52
N SER A 87 20.27 1.95 -5.58
CA SER A 87 21.00 2.87 -4.72
C SER A 87 22.18 3.46 -5.47
N SER A 88 22.48 4.74 -5.22
CA SER A 88 23.69 5.39 -5.74
C SER A 88 24.96 4.98 -4.99
N GLN A 89 24.83 4.36 -3.82
CA GLN A 89 25.94 3.96 -2.96
C GLN A 89 25.68 2.56 -2.37
N THR A 90 26.72 1.93 -1.84
CA THR A 90 26.52 0.67 -1.10
C THR A 90 25.69 0.95 0.16
N ALA A 91 24.53 0.30 0.29
CA ALA A 91 23.59 0.55 1.39
C ALA A 91 23.46 -0.67 2.31
N ASP A 92 23.25 -0.46 3.61
CA ASP A 92 23.08 -1.54 4.60
C ASP A 92 21.64 -2.06 4.61
N LEU A 93 21.48 -3.38 4.48
CA LEU A 93 20.18 -4.05 4.50
C LEU A 93 19.84 -4.67 5.86
N ARG A 94 20.76 -4.64 6.83
CA ARG A 94 20.52 -5.24 8.16
C ARG A 94 19.41 -4.52 8.91
N GLY A 95 18.58 -5.30 9.59
CA GLY A 95 17.45 -4.79 10.38
C GLY A 95 16.23 -4.36 9.56
N LEU A 96 16.21 -4.64 8.25
CA LEU A 96 15.07 -4.35 7.36
C LEU A 96 14.17 -5.57 7.09
N ASP A 97 14.40 -6.71 7.77
CA ASP A 97 13.68 -7.98 7.56
C ASP A 97 13.66 -8.48 6.10
N VAL A 98 14.69 -8.13 5.33
CA VAL A 98 14.92 -8.66 3.98
C VAL A 98 15.25 -10.15 4.07
N THR A 99 14.45 -10.98 3.39
CA THR A 99 14.62 -12.43 3.30
C THR A 99 15.33 -12.86 2.03
N TRP A 100 15.32 -12.02 0.99
CA TRP A 100 16.04 -12.24 -0.25
C TRP A 100 16.36 -10.89 -0.92
N ALA A 101 17.54 -10.81 -1.53
CA ALA A 101 17.92 -9.68 -2.37
C ALA A 101 18.66 -10.21 -3.59
N GLY A 102 18.25 -9.81 -4.80
CA GLY A 102 18.94 -10.24 -6.01
C GLY A 102 18.47 -9.53 -7.27
N PRO A 103 19.25 -9.60 -8.35
CA PRO A 103 18.90 -8.98 -9.61
C PRO A 103 17.74 -9.74 -10.28
N LEU A 104 16.99 -9.03 -11.11
CA LEU A 104 16.05 -9.65 -12.04
C LEU A 104 16.85 -10.35 -13.15
N ALA A 105 16.61 -11.64 -13.40
CA ALA A 105 17.39 -12.35 -14.41
C ALA A 105 16.96 -11.93 -15.82
N ALA A 106 17.88 -11.98 -16.78
CA ALA A 106 17.60 -11.60 -18.17
C ALA A 106 16.37 -12.31 -18.76
N ALA A 107 16.21 -13.61 -18.48
CA ALA A 107 15.05 -14.37 -18.93
C ALA A 107 13.72 -13.87 -18.34
N ASP A 108 13.75 -13.32 -17.12
CA ASP A 108 12.56 -12.77 -16.47
C ASP A 108 12.15 -11.41 -17.02
N LYS A 109 13.10 -10.70 -17.63
CA LYS A 109 12.89 -9.42 -18.30
C LYS A 109 12.25 -9.59 -19.68
N ILE A 110 12.06 -10.81 -20.18
CA ILE A 110 11.48 -11.08 -21.49
C ILE A 110 10.06 -11.62 -21.33
N SER A 111 9.11 -10.99 -22.04
CA SER A 111 7.72 -11.45 -22.03
C SER A 111 7.57 -12.85 -22.63
N PRO A 112 6.84 -13.77 -21.97
CA PRO A 112 6.51 -15.08 -22.56
C PRO A 112 5.78 -14.97 -23.91
N ALA A 113 5.06 -13.86 -24.14
CA ALA A 113 4.39 -13.60 -25.41
C ALA A 113 5.37 -13.54 -26.60
N LEU A 114 6.66 -13.27 -26.35
CA LEU A 114 7.68 -13.25 -27.39
C LEU A 114 8.11 -14.65 -27.85
N ALA A 115 7.93 -15.68 -27.01
CA ALA A 115 8.32 -17.05 -27.35
C ALA A 115 7.52 -17.62 -28.54
N ASP A 116 6.25 -17.21 -28.66
CA ASP A 116 5.33 -17.67 -29.70
C ASP A 116 5.05 -16.60 -30.78
N SER A 117 5.71 -15.44 -30.70
CA SER A 117 5.47 -14.32 -31.63
C SER A 117 6.44 -14.31 -32.80
N SER A 118 5.95 -13.90 -33.98
CA SER A 118 6.80 -13.41 -35.08
C SER A 118 7.04 -11.89 -34.95
N ALA A 119 7.13 -11.36 -33.73
CA ALA A 119 7.25 -9.92 -33.51
C ALA A 119 8.56 -9.40 -34.11
N SER A 120 8.45 -8.44 -35.03
CA SER A 120 9.59 -7.75 -35.65
C SER A 120 9.98 -6.47 -34.90
N ALA A 121 9.20 -6.07 -33.90
CA ALA A 121 9.41 -4.89 -33.08
C ALA A 121 9.04 -5.16 -31.62
N TYR A 122 9.73 -4.48 -30.71
CA TYR A 122 9.65 -4.68 -29.27
C TYR A 122 9.43 -3.36 -28.57
N LEU A 123 8.61 -3.35 -27.53
CA LEU A 123 8.53 -2.29 -26.54
C LEU A 123 9.49 -2.64 -25.40
N VAL A 124 10.50 -1.81 -25.20
CA VAL A 124 11.50 -1.94 -24.13
C VAL A 124 11.17 -0.94 -23.04
N VAL A 125 11.00 -1.44 -21.82
CA VAL A 125 10.75 -0.66 -20.61
C VAL A 125 12.03 -0.63 -19.79
N PHE A 126 12.45 0.56 -19.40
CA PHE A 126 13.62 0.82 -18.57
C PHE A 126 13.21 1.07 -17.12
N HIS A 127 14.14 0.87 -16.18
CA HIS A 127 13.93 1.28 -14.80
C HIS A 127 13.71 2.80 -14.69
N ALA A 128 12.87 3.22 -13.74
CA ALA A 128 12.35 4.58 -13.66
C ALA A 128 13.41 5.67 -13.37
N ASP A 129 14.61 5.27 -12.98
CA ASP A 129 15.77 6.11 -12.72
C ASP A 129 16.82 6.10 -13.85
N VAL A 130 16.59 5.36 -14.93
CA VAL A 130 17.42 5.36 -16.13
C VAL A 130 17.12 6.58 -17.00
N ALA A 131 18.17 7.32 -17.38
CA ALA A 131 18.03 8.45 -18.30
C ALA A 131 17.78 7.96 -19.74
N MET A 132 16.81 8.56 -20.43
CA MET A 132 16.44 8.09 -21.78
C MET A 132 17.53 8.28 -22.83
N ASP A 133 18.42 9.27 -22.68
CA ASP A 133 19.58 9.41 -23.58
C ASP A 133 20.52 8.20 -23.45
N ASP A 134 20.76 7.73 -22.23
CA ASP A 134 21.57 6.54 -21.96
C ASP A 134 20.86 5.28 -22.48
N ALA A 135 19.55 5.19 -22.29
CA ALA A 135 18.73 4.08 -22.82
C ALA A 135 18.82 3.98 -24.36
N ARG A 136 18.78 5.13 -25.07
CA ARG A 136 18.93 5.17 -26.54
C ARG A 136 20.33 4.72 -26.98
N VAL A 137 21.37 5.13 -26.26
CA VAL A 137 22.74 4.68 -26.53
C VAL A 137 22.87 3.18 -26.29
N LEU A 138 22.30 2.67 -25.20
CA LEU A 138 22.33 1.25 -24.85
C LEU A 138 21.69 0.39 -25.94
N VAL A 139 20.46 0.67 -26.37
CA VAL A 139 19.79 -0.15 -27.39
C VAL A 139 20.54 -0.14 -28.72
N GLY A 140 21.10 1.01 -29.11
CA GLY A 140 21.93 1.12 -30.32
C GLY A 140 23.22 0.29 -30.22
N ALA A 141 23.83 0.19 -29.04
CA ALA A 141 25.02 -0.63 -28.82
C ALA A 141 24.75 -2.14 -28.99
N TYR A 142 23.51 -2.59 -28.74
CA TYR A 142 23.04 -3.95 -29.02
C TYR A 142 22.53 -4.14 -30.46
N GLY A 143 22.68 -3.13 -31.33
CA GLY A 143 22.31 -3.21 -32.74
C GLY A 143 20.81 -3.11 -33.02
N PHE A 144 20.05 -2.48 -32.11
CA PHE A 144 18.63 -2.20 -32.33
C PHE A 144 18.44 -0.83 -32.98
N ASP A 145 17.52 -0.77 -33.96
CA ASP A 145 17.02 0.49 -34.51
C ASP A 145 15.84 0.98 -33.67
N ILE A 146 15.78 2.29 -33.42
CA ILE A 146 14.72 2.93 -32.63
C ILE A 146 13.62 3.45 -33.57
N ILE A 147 12.37 3.13 -33.24
CA ILE A 147 11.18 3.74 -33.85
C ILE A 147 10.69 4.82 -32.88
N ASP A 148 10.91 6.09 -33.23
CA ASP A 148 10.46 7.20 -32.41
C ASP A 148 8.93 7.34 -32.45
N ASN A 149 8.31 7.35 -31.27
CA ASN A 149 6.89 7.61 -31.09
C ASN A 149 6.72 8.60 -29.91
N PRO A 150 6.14 9.78 -30.14
CA PRO A 150 6.03 10.83 -29.12
C PRO A 150 5.02 10.50 -28.01
N ASP A 151 4.18 9.48 -28.21
CA ASP A 151 3.08 9.13 -27.30
C ASP A 151 3.45 7.97 -26.34
N LEU A 152 4.73 7.58 -26.30
CA LEU A 152 5.23 6.56 -25.38
C LEU A 152 5.19 7.06 -23.93
N LEU A 153 4.97 6.14 -22.99
CA LEU A 153 5.12 6.44 -21.57
C LEU A 153 6.61 6.73 -21.26
N PRO A 154 6.91 7.51 -20.21
CA PRO A 154 8.27 7.72 -19.75
C PRO A 154 9.00 6.39 -19.51
N GLY A 155 10.28 6.32 -19.85
CA GLY A 155 11.06 5.09 -19.64
C GLY A 155 10.88 4.04 -20.73
N GLN A 156 10.27 4.36 -21.88
CA GLN A 156 9.99 3.38 -22.93
C GLN A 156 10.64 3.73 -24.27
N LEU A 157 11.04 2.69 -25.01
CA LEU A 157 11.46 2.77 -26.42
C LEU A 157 10.78 1.67 -27.23
N VAL A 158 10.42 1.97 -28.49
CA VAL A 158 10.07 0.96 -29.48
C VAL A 158 11.29 0.69 -30.35
N VAL A 159 11.66 -0.57 -30.50
CA VAL A 159 12.88 -0.97 -31.20
C VAL A 159 12.68 -2.15 -32.14
N THR A 160 13.50 -2.25 -33.17
CA THR A 160 13.59 -3.41 -34.07
C THR A 160 15.00 -3.98 -34.07
N GLY A 161 15.14 -5.30 -34.04
CA GLY A 161 16.44 -5.98 -33.93
C GLY A 161 16.26 -7.46 -33.61
N SER A 162 17.31 -8.14 -33.16
CA SER A 162 17.25 -9.58 -32.90
C SER A 162 17.87 -10.03 -31.57
N ASP A 163 18.80 -9.28 -30.98
CA ASP A 163 19.50 -9.69 -29.74
C ASP A 163 18.74 -9.30 -28.46
N ILE A 164 17.50 -9.78 -28.34
CA ILE A 164 16.65 -9.47 -27.18
C ILE A 164 17.24 -10.03 -25.87
N ALA A 165 17.97 -11.16 -25.95
CA ALA A 165 18.57 -11.79 -24.79
C ALA A 165 19.77 -11.00 -24.28
N GLY A 166 20.62 -10.47 -25.17
CA GLY A 166 21.70 -9.57 -24.82
C GLY A 166 21.19 -8.27 -24.22
N LEU A 167 20.17 -7.65 -24.83
CA LEU A 167 19.56 -6.43 -24.32
C LEU A 167 18.94 -6.63 -22.93
N ALA A 168 18.20 -7.72 -22.73
CA ALA A 168 17.62 -8.09 -21.44
C ALA A 168 18.68 -8.37 -20.36
N ALA A 169 19.91 -8.69 -20.71
CA ALA A 169 20.99 -8.87 -19.74
C ALA A 169 21.50 -7.56 -19.13
N SER A 170 21.18 -6.41 -19.73
CA SER A 170 21.49 -5.10 -19.15
C SER A 170 20.74 -4.88 -17.84
N ASP A 171 21.38 -4.24 -16.86
CA ASP A 171 20.76 -3.89 -15.57
C ASP A 171 19.63 -2.88 -15.76
N ASP A 172 19.84 -1.88 -16.62
CA ASP A 172 18.91 -0.75 -16.88
C ASP A 172 17.57 -1.17 -17.48
N VAL A 173 17.53 -2.32 -18.17
CA VAL A 173 16.31 -2.83 -18.82
C VAL A 173 15.43 -3.49 -17.77
N ALA A 174 14.21 -3.00 -17.58
CA ALA A 174 13.24 -3.58 -16.68
C ALA A 174 12.45 -4.71 -17.35
N TYR A 175 11.97 -4.51 -18.58
CA TYR A 175 11.15 -5.50 -19.28
C TYR A 175 11.12 -5.29 -20.80
N ILE A 176 10.93 -6.37 -21.55
CA ILE A 176 10.82 -6.39 -23.02
C ILE A 176 9.56 -7.16 -23.40
N MET A 177 8.69 -6.53 -24.20
CA MET A 177 7.43 -7.11 -24.66
C MET A 177 7.19 -6.82 -26.15
N PRO A 178 6.25 -7.52 -26.82
CA PRO A 178 5.91 -7.22 -28.20
C PRO A 178 5.38 -5.78 -28.34
N ALA A 179 5.85 -5.04 -29.35
CA ALA A 179 5.23 -3.75 -29.69
C ALA A 179 3.91 -3.97 -30.47
N SER A 180 2.90 -3.15 -30.20
CA SER A 180 1.66 -3.18 -30.99
C SER A 180 1.89 -2.63 -32.40
N THR A 181 1.01 -2.99 -33.34
CA THR A 181 1.07 -2.47 -34.71
C THR A 181 0.92 -0.94 -34.77
N ASP A 182 0.15 -0.35 -33.86
CA ASP A 182 -0.04 1.10 -33.78
C ASP A 182 1.24 1.81 -33.33
N LEU A 183 1.93 1.25 -32.33
CA LEU A 183 3.22 1.76 -31.87
C LEU A 183 4.27 1.74 -32.98
N VAL A 184 4.34 0.64 -33.73
CA VAL A 184 5.28 0.46 -34.86
C VAL A 184 4.95 1.41 -36.03
N ALA A 185 3.66 1.65 -36.29
CA ALA A 185 3.23 2.55 -37.34
C ALA A 185 3.35 4.05 -36.97
N GLY A 186 3.66 4.37 -35.71
CA GLY A 186 3.65 5.74 -35.21
C GLY A 186 2.25 6.34 -35.16
N ASN A 187 1.21 5.50 -35.09
CA ASN A 187 -0.16 5.96 -34.90
C ASN A 187 -0.30 6.56 -33.50
N PRO A 188 -1.15 7.58 -33.32
CA PRO A 188 -1.38 8.15 -32.00
C PRO A 188 -1.89 7.08 -31.03
N VAL A 189 -1.20 6.95 -29.90
CA VAL A 189 -1.59 6.04 -28.81
C VAL A 189 -1.74 6.83 -27.52
N LEU A 190 -2.38 6.22 -26.52
CA LEU A 190 -2.53 6.84 -25.22
C LEU A 190 -2.13 5.85 -24.14
N GLY A 191 -1.18 6.25 -23.30
CA GLY A 191 -0.64 5.43 -22.24
C GLY A 191 -1.54 5.39 -21.00
N CYS A 192 -1.53 4.23 -20.34
CA CYS A 192 -2.06 4.06 -19.00
C CYS A 192 -0.88 3.68 -18.09
N ALA A 193 -0.69 4.41 -16.99
CA ALA A 193 0.42 4.13 -16.07
C ALA A 193 0.21 2.80 -15.30
N GLY A 194 -1.00 2.25 -15.34
CA GLY A 194 -1.33 0.97 -14.72
C GLY A 194 -1.70 1.09 -13.26
N ALA A 195 -1.54 -0.02 -12.54
CA ALA A 195 -1.87 -0.11 -11.12
C ALA A 195 -0.73 0.41 -10.23
N LEU A 196 -1.11 1.02 -9.11
CA LEU A 196 -0.24 1.62 -8.12
C LEU A 196 -0.46 0.96 -6.75
N THR A 197 0.57 1.00 -5.92
CA THR A 197 0.50 0.73 -4.48
C THR A 197 1.03 1.94 -3.71
N ASP A 198 1.01 1.86 -2.39
CA ASP A 198 1.68 2.82 -1.51
C ASP A 198 3.22 2.80 -1.62
N ALA A 199 3.77 1.82 -2.34
CA ALA A 199 5.19 1.68 -2.64
C ALA A 199 5.56 2.07 -4.09
N GLY A 200 4.58 2.46 -4.92
CA GLY A 200 4.82 2.90 -6.29
C GLY A 200 4.08 2.07 -7.35
N PRO A 201 4.40 2.24 -8.64
CA PRO A 201 3.79 1.46 -9.71
C PRO A 201 4.12 -0.03 -9.59
N ILE A 202 3.16 -0.86 -9.99
CA ILE A 202 3.38 -2.30 -10.16
C ILE A 202 4.32 -2.51 -11.35
N ALA A 203 5.40 -3.26 -11.14
CA ALA A 203 6.36 -3.49 -12.21
C ALA A 203 5.81 -4.39 -13.33
N ASP A 204 6.08 -4.05 -14.60
CA ASP A 204 5.51 -4.75 -15.77
C ASP A 204 5.87 -6.24 -15.86
N TYR A 205 6.98 -6.68 -15.28
CA TYR A 205 7.44 -8.07 -15.35
C TYR A 205 6.73 -9.01 -14.34
N VAL A 206 5.89 -8.49 -13.44
CA VAL A 206 5.25 -9.28 -12.39
C VAL A 206 3.92 -9.89 -12.84
N GLU A 207 3.59 -11.05 -12.29
CA GLU A 207 2.26 -11.63 -12.42
C GLU A 207 1.40 -11.19 -11.23
N VAL A 208 0.23 -10.63 -11.51
CA VAL A 208 -0.59 -9.95 -10.49
C VAL A 208 -1.12 -10.94 -9.43
N GLY A 209 -1.24 -10.43 -8.20
CA GLY A 209 -1.48 -11.17 -6.95
C GLY A 209 -2.86 -11.82 -6.78
N THR A 210 -3.21 -12.16 -5.53
CA THR A 210 -4.35 -13.01 -5.15
C THR A 210 -5.74 -12.44 -5.40
N GLY A 211 -5.83 -11.18 -5.82
CA GLY A 211 -7.10 -10.46 -6.05
C GLY A 211 -7.79 -10.05 -4.75
N TRP A 212 -9.08 -9.71 -4.84
CA TRP A 212 -9.89 -9.45 -3.65
C TRP A 212 -10.21 -10.76 -2.92
N PRO A 213 -10.27 -10.76 -1.57
CA PRO A 213 -10.70 -11.93 -0.81
C PRO A 213 -12.08 -12.41 -1.27
N GLN A 214 -12.23 -13.71 -1.48
CA GLN A 214 -13.51 -14.30 -1.87
C GLN A 214 -14.50 -14.32 -0.70
N ASP A 215 -15.77 -14.10 -1.03
CA ASP A 215 -16.91 -14.36 -0.15
C ASP A 215 -17.02 -15.87 0.11
N PRO A 216 -17.76 -16.34 1.15
CA PRO A 216 -17.89 -17.77 1.46
C PRO A 216 -18.41 -18.64 0.31
N GLY A 217 -19.09 -18.05 -0.67
CA GLY A 217 -19.55 -18.73 -1.89
C GLY A 217 -18.51 -18.82 -3.01
N GLY A 218 -17.26 -18.42 -2.76
CA GLY A 218 -16.16 -18.39 -3.75
C GLY A 218 -16.27 -17.27 -4.79
N GLY A 219 -17.21 -16.33 -4.61
CA GLY A 219 -17.36 -15.13 -5.45
C GLY A 219 -16.74 -13.91 -4.81
N VAL A 220 -16.76 -12.77 -5.48
CA VAL A 220 -16.28 -11.50 -4.92
C VAL A 220 -17.37 -10.44 -5.11
N SER A 221 -17.98 -9.99 -4.02
CA SER A 221 -18.92 -8.88 -4.02
C SER A 221 -18.20 -7.58 -3.70
N LEU A 222 -18.22 -6.64 -4.65
CA LEU A 222 -17.62 -5.31 -4.56
C LEU A 222 -18.69 -4.24 -4.81
N GLN A 223 -18.47 -3.08 -4.24
CA GLN A 223 -19.20 -1.86 -4.56
C GLN A 223 -18.36 -0.98 -5.50
N TYR A 224 -18.99 -0.06 -6.22
CA TYR A 224 -18.32 1.05 -6.89
C TYR A 224 -18.98 2.38 -6.56
N PHE A 225 -18.19 3.45 -6.45
CA PHE A 225 -18.68 4.78 -6.13
C PHE A 225 -18.03 5.82 -7.03
N PHE A 226 -18.84 6.70 -7.62
CA PHE A 226 -18.34 7.83 -8.42
C PHE A 226 -18.17 9.04 -7.51
N GLU A 227 -16.93 9.37 -7.17
CA GLU A 227 -16.60 10.57 -6.40
C GLU A 227 -16.77 11.83 -7.25
N SER A 228 -16.36 11.77 -8.50
CA SER A 228 -16.64 12.80 -9.50
C SER A 228 -16.84 12.16 -10.88
N VAL A 229 -17.41 12.92 -11.81
CA VAL A 229 -17.52 12.56 -13.23
C VAL A 229 -17.03 13.71 -14.11
N THR A 230 -16.56 13.39 -15.31
CA THR A 230 -16.11 14.42 -16.25
C THR A 230 -17.29 15.28 -16.75
N PRO A 231 -17.15 16.62 -16.82
CA PRO A 231 -18.16 17.49 -17.41
C PRO A 231 -18.13 17.49 -18.94
N LYS A 232 -17.18 16.77 -19.56
CA LYS A 232 -17.03 16.72 -21.03
C LYS A 232 -18.08 15.83 -21.71
N LEU A 233 -18.77 15.01 -20.94
CA LEU A 233 -19.83 14.09 -21.39
C LEU A 233 -21.00 14.17 -20.41
N ASP A 234 -22.18 13.78 -20.88
CA ASP A 234 -23.35 13.66 -20.00
C ASP A 234 -23.07 12.62 -18.90
N GLU A 235 -23.42 12.94 -17.65
CA GLU A 235 -23.14 12.08 -16.50
C GLU A 235 -23.75 10.68 -16.65
N SER A 236 -24.95 10.58 -17.21
CA SER A 236 -25.60 9.30 -17.49
C SER A 236 -24.79 8.46 -18.47
N THR A 237 -24.20 9.08 -19.50
CA THR A 237 -23.32 8.40 -20.46
C THR A 237 -22.04 7.92 -19.79
N VAL A 238 -21.39 8.75 -18.97
CA VAL A 238 -20.19 8.35 -18.22
C VAL A 238 -20.47 7.14 -17.34
N ARG A 239 -21.53 7.20 -16.54
CA ARG A 239 -21.93 6.11 -15.65
C ARG A 239 -22.27 4.84 -16.42
N SER A 240 -23.07 4.93 -17.47
CA SER A 240 -23.47 3.76 -18.26
C SER A 240 -22.28 3.07 -18.94
N GLU A 241 -21.28 3.82 -19.41
CA GLU A 241 -20.09 3.23 -20.04
C GLU A 241 -19.18 2.52 -19.03
N ILE A 242 -19.03 3.07 -17.83
CA ILE A 242 -18.28 2.42 -16.74
C ILE A 242 -19.00 1.16 -16.25
N GLU A 243 -20.33 1.24 -16.07
CA GLU A 243 -21.14 0.08 -15.71
C GLU A 243 -21.07 -1.02 -16.79
N ARG A 244 -21.10 -0.63 -18.06
CA ARG A 244 -20.90 -1.56 -19.19
C ARG A 244 -19.53 -2.23 -19.15
N ALA A 245 -18.47 -1.49 -18.80
CA ALA A 245 -17.13 -2.05 -18.63
C ALA A 245 -17.06 -3.04 -17.46
N PHE A 246 -17.69 -2.73 -16.33
CA PHE A 246 -17.78 -3.65 -15.19
C PHE A 246 -18.56 -4.92 -15.52
N SER A 247 -19.71 -4.80 -16.19
CA SER A 247 -20.49 -5.95 -16.61
C SER A 247 -19.75 -6.86 -17.59
N GLU A 248 -18.78 -6.34 -18.36
CA GLU A 248 -17.94 -7.18 -19.22
C GLU A 248 -17.08 -8.13 -18.38
N TRP A 249 -16.51 -7.67 -17.28
CA TRP A 249 -15.74 -8.50 -16.35
C TRP A 249 -16.62 -9.53 -15.63
N GLU A 250 -17.83 -9.15 -15.21
CA GLU A 250 -18.78 -10.06 -14.54
C GLU A 250 -19.21 -11.27 -15.39
N LYS A 251 -19.09 -11.20 -16.72
CA LYS A 251 -19.39 -12.35 -17.60
C LYS A 251 -18.41 -13.50 -17.43
N TYR A 252 -17.16 -13.20 -17.09
CA TYR A 252 -16.05 -14.15 -17.11
C TYR A 252 -15.43 -14.39 -15.73
N ALA A 253 -15.67 -13.50 -14.77
CA ALA A 253 -15.21 -13.63 -13.40
C ALA A 253 -16.41 -13.81 -12.45
N ASN A 254 -16.22 -14.59 -11.38
CA ASN A 254 -17.21 -14.76 -10.31
C ASN A 254 -17.23 -13.53 -9.39
N ILE A 255 -17.47 -12.36 -9.97
CA ILE A 255 -17.54 -11.07 -9.28
C ILE A 255 -18.94 -10.47 -9.42
N ARG A 256 -19.30 -9.63 -8.47
CA ARG A 256 -20.50 -8.80 -8.47
C ARG A 256 -20.13 -7.37 -8.11
N LEU A 257 -20.52 -6.43 -8.96
CA LEU A 257 -20.27 -5.00 -8.80
C LEU A 257 -21.60 -4.26 -8.66
N SER A 258 -21.82 -3.63 -7.52
CA SER A 258 -23.03 -2.84 -7.25
C SER A 258 -22.72 -1.38 -6.91
N PRO A 259 -23.65 -0.44 -7.14
CA PRO A 259 -23.48 0.93 -6.68
C PRO A 259 -23.28 0.98 -5.15
N GLY A 260 -22.23 1.64 -4.72
CA GLY A 260 -21.98 2.00 -3.32
C GLY A 260 -22.52 3.39 -2.98
N SER A 261 -22.58 3.70 -1.69
CA SER A 261 -23.13 4.97 -1.18
C SER A 261 -22.06 6.01 -0.82
N GLN A 262 -20.79 5.61 -0.71
CA GLN A 262 -19.70 6.48 -0.28
C GLN A 262 -18.36 6.03 -0.89
N ALA A 263 -17.45 6.99 -1.08
CA ALA A 263 -16.06 6.72 -1.42
C ALA A 263 -15.37 5.95 -0.27
N ASP A 264 -14.38 5.14 -0.61
CA ASP A 264 -13.46 4.45 0.31
C ASP A 264 -14.12 3.48 1.31
N ALA A 265 -15.38 3.11 1.08
CA ALA A 265 -16.01 2.03 1.83
C ALA A 265 -15.28 0.69 1.59
N VAL A 266 -15.35 -0.20 2.58
CA VAL A 266 -14.74 -1.54 2.48
C VAL A 266 -15.27 -2.26 1.24
N ARG A 267 -14.37 -2.90 0.48
CA ARG A 267 -14.68 -3.57 -0.80
C ARG A 267 -15.35 -2.64 -1.82
N THR A 268 -14.95 -1.37 -1.87
CA THR A 268 -15.45 -0.40 -2.83
C THR A 268 -14.35 0.07 -3.78
N ILE A 269 -14.68 0.17 -5.06
CA ILE A 269 -13.87 0.81 -6.09
C ILE A 269 -14.34 2.27 -6.21
N THR A 270 -13.55 3.21 -5.72
CA THR A 270 -13.81 4.65 -5.91
C THR A 270 -13.35 5.08 -7.30
N LEU A 271 -14.21 5.77 -8.04
CA LEU A 271 -13.95 6.30 -9.38
C LEU A 271 -13.88 7.83 -9.31
N LEU A 272 -12.76 8.40 -9.73
CA LEU A 272 -12.49 9.83 -9.71
C LEU A 272 -12.06 10.30 -11.10
N PHE A 273 -12.68 11.37 -11.60
CA PHE A 273 -12.21 12.10 -12.78
C PHE A 273 -11.52 13.38 -12.30
N ALA A 274 -10.22 13.48 -12.55
CA ALA A 274 -9.39 14.60 -12.10
C ALA A 274 -8.30 14.97 -13.12
N SER A 275 -7.55 16.03 -12.84
CA SER A 275 -6.43 16.52 -13.64
C SER A 275 -5.31 17.03 -12.75
N GLY A 276 -4.05 16.83 -13.14
CA GLY A 276 -2.91 17.28 -12.34
C GLY A 276 -2.86 16.56 -10.99
N ASP A 277 -2.50 17.27 -9.93
CA ASP A 277 -2.59 16.73 -8.56
C ASP A 277 -4.05 16.55 -8.13
N HIS A 278 -4.34 15.38 -7.56
CA HIS A 278 -5.68 14.95 -7.18
C HIS A 278 -5.69 14.16 -5.86
N GLY A 279 -4.68 14.37 -5.01
CA GLY A 279 -4.76 14.04 -3.58
C GLY A 279 -4.37 12.62 -3.18
N ASP A 280 -3.88 11.81 -4.12
CA ASP A 280 -3.43 10.43 -3.89
C ASP A 280 -1.89 10.27 -3.95
N GLY A 281 -1.16 11.36 -4.19
CA GLY A 281 0.30 11.37 -4.32
C GLY A 281 0.82 10.99 -5.71
N TYR A 282 -0.05 10.76 -6.69
CA TYR A 282 0.29 10.35 -8.05
C TYR A 282 -0.36 11.28 -9.10
N PRO A 283 0.09 12.54 -9.20
CA PRO A 283 -0.51 13.53 -10.09
C PRO A 283 -0.47 13.08 -11.56
N PHE A 284 -1.53 13.42 -12.33
CA PHE A 284 -1.52 13.20 -13.78
C PHE A 284 -0.49 14.08 -14.46
N THR A 285 0.31 13.46 -15.33
CA THR A 285 1.30 14.12 -16.20
C THR A 285 0.90 13.97 -17.67
N PRO A 286 1.38 14.82 -18.59
CA PRO A 286 1.11 14.65 -20.01
C PRO A 286 1.46 13.23 -20.49
N GLY A 287 0.54 12.57 -21.19
CA GLY A 287 0.71 11.20 -21.68
C GLY A 287 0.11 10.11 -20.79
N VAL A 288 -0.26 10.42 -19.53
CA VAL A 288 -0.97 9.48 -18.65
C VAL A 288 -2.48 9.78 -18.65
N LEU A 289 -3.28 8.82 -19.11
CA LEU A 289 -4.75 8.98 -19.12
C LEU A 289 -5.43 8.65 -17.80
N ALA A 290 -4.92 7.61 -17.14
CA ALA A 290 -5.53 7.02 -15.96
C ALA A 290 -4.48 6.20 -15.20
N HIS A 291 -4.76 5.97 -13.93
CA HIS A 291 -4.10 4.97 -13.09
C HIS A 291 -5.17 4.28 -12.22
N THR A 292 -4.79 3.28 -11.45
CA THR A 292 -5.66 2.66 -10.45
C THR A 292 -4.83 2.16 -9.28
N PHE A 293 -5.47 1.75 -8.18
CA PHE A 293 -4.80 1.15 -7.04
C PHE A 293 -5.10 -0.36 -6.95
N TYR A 294 -4.10 -1.12 -6.52
CA TYR A 294 -4.28 -2.55 -6.23
C TYR A 294 -5.25 -2.74 -5.04
N PRO A 295 -6.01 -3.86 -4.96
CA PRO A 295 -6.85 -4.15 -3.80
C PRO A 295 -6.08 -4.02 -2.48
N ALA A 296 -6.58 -3.20 -1.56
CA ALA A 296 -5.97 -2.98 -0.27
C ALA A 296 -6.44 -4.03 0.78
N PRO A 297 -5.53 -4.70 1.53
CA PRO A 297 -4.11 -4.89 1.29
C PRO A 297 -3.78 -6.28 0.71
N PRO A 298 -2.74 -6.39 -0.14
CA PRO A 298 -2.03 -7.64 -0.31
C PRO A 298 -1.20 -7.90 0.97
N ASP A 299 -1.56 -8.95 1.71
CA ASP A 299 -0.70 -9.78 2.57
C ASP A 299 -0.76 -9.78 4.10
N VAL A 300 -1.52 -8.96 4.83
CA VAL A 300 -1.87 -9.29 6.23
C VAL A 300 -2.97 -8.37 6.75
N ASP A 301 -4.03 -8.94 7.31
CA ASP A 301 -5.00 -8.16 8.09
C ASP A 301 -4.74 -8.32 9.60
N LEU A 302 -4.83 -7.21 10.34
CA LEU A 302 -4.55 -7.20 11.78
C LEU A 302 -5.56 -8.05 12.57
N PHE A 303 -6.78 -8.23 12.07
CA PHE A 303 -7.78 -9.02 12.77
C PHE A 303 -7.37 -10.50 12.82
N THR A 304 -6.98 -11.09 11.69
CA THR A 304 -6.54 -12.48 11.63
C THR A 304 -5.29 -12.72 12.47
N VAL A 305 -4.30 -11.82 12.39
CA VAL A 305 -3.07 -11.93 13.20
C VAL A 305 -3.40 -11.81 14.69
N ALA A 306 -4.20 -10.82 15.08
CA ALA A 306 -4.61 -10.66 16.48
C ALA A 306 -5.44 -11.84 16.99
N LEU A 307 -6.29 -12.44 16.15
CA LEU A 307 -7.10 -13.61 16.50
C LEU A 307 -6.22 -14.85 16.75
N HIS A 308 -5.15 -15.03 15.96
CA HIS A 308 -4.13 -16.07 16.15
C HIS A 308 -3.33 -15.86 17.44
N GLU A 309 -2.76 -14.67 17.64
CA GLU A 309 -1.96 -14.37 18.83
C GLU A 309 -2.80 -14.39 20.12
N ALA A 310 -4.09 -14.01 20.05
CA ALA A 310 -5.00 -14.14 21.17
C ALA A 310 -5.21 -15.60 21.59
N GLY A 311 -5.24 -16.55 20.64
CA GLY A 311 -5.30 -17.97 20.97
C GLY A 311 -4.08 -18.45 21.74
N HIS A 312 -2.87 -18.00 21.38
CA HIS A 312 -1.66 -18.27 22.16
C HIS A 312 -1.69 -17.63 23.55
N ALA A 313 -2.14 -16.39 23.65
CA ALA A 313 -2.31 -15.70 24.92
C ALA A 313 -3.33 -16.42 25.84
N LEU A 314 -4.31 -17.11 25.24
CA LEU A 314 -5.30 -17.94 25.91
C LEU A 314 -4.85 -19.41 26.05
N GLY A 315 -3.59 -19.74 25.81
CA GLY A 315 -3.00 -21.04 26.11
C GLY A 315 -3.12 -22.10 25.01
N LEU A 316 -3.59 -21.75 23.81
CA LEU A 316 -3.55 -22.67 22.67
C LEU A 316 -2.16 -22.74 22.05
N GLY A 317 -1.75 -23.95 21.66
CA GLY A 317 -0.59 -24.16 20.79
C GLY A 317 -0.98 -24.10 19.32
N HIS A 318 0.00 -24.17 18.43
CA HIS A 318 -0.27 -24.30 17.00
C HIS A 318 -1.00 -25.61 16.68
N THR A 319 -1.97 -25.55 15.77
CA THR A 319 -2.62 -26.73 15.18
C THR A 319 -1.95 -27.13 13.87
N SER A 320 -2.14 -28.39 13.47
CA SER A 320 -1.69 -28.91 12.17
C SER A 320 -2.78 -28.83 11.10
N GLN A 321 -3.98 -28.31 11.43
CA GLN A 321 -5.09 -28.14 10.49
C GLN A 321 -4.89 -26.87 9.65
N PRO A 322 -4.65 -26.98 8.33
CA PRO A 322 -4.24 -25.82 7.51
C PRO A 322 -5.26 -24.69 7.38
N GLY A 323 -6.53 -24.93 7.72
CA GLY A 323 -7.60 -23.92 7.65
C GLY A 323 -7.98 -23.29 8.99
N ALA A 324 -7.33 -23.67 10.09
CA ALA A 324 -7.66 -23.21 11.44
C ALA A 324 -6.84 -21.97 11.82
N VAL A 325 -7.43 -21.07 12.62
CA VAL A 325 -6.79 -19.82 13.06
C VAL A 325 -5.45 -20.10 13.73
N MET A 326 -5.35 -21.13 14.57
CA MET A 326 -4.10 -21.49 15.25
C MET A 326 -3.06 -22.20 14.36
N TYR A 327 -3.28 -22.30 13.05
CA TYR A 327 -2.28 -22.86 12.12
C TYR A 327 -1.09 -21.87 12.01
N PRO A 328 0.17 -22.34 12.05
CA PRO A 328 1.35 -21.46 12.17
C PRO A 328 1.67 -20.60 10.94
N TYR A 329 0.88 -20.71 9.87
CA TYR A 329 1.05 -19.92 8.65
C TYR A 329 -0.21 -19.09 8.40
N TYR A 330 0.00 -17.82 8.04
CA TYR A 330 -1.06 -16.87 7.78
C TYR A 330 -1.98 -17.36 6.66
N HIS A 331 -3.28 -17.31 6.94
CA HIS A 331 -4.37 -17.37 5.98
C HIS A 331 -5.42 -16.37 6.47
N PHE A 332 -6.17 -15.76 5.57
CA PHE A 332 -7.22 -14.81 5.96
C PHE A 332 -8.34 -15.53 6.74
N ALA A 333 -8.67 -15.04 7.94
CA ALA A 333 -9.69 -15.62 8.80
C ALA A 333 -10.68 -14.54 9.25
N THR A 334 -11.97 -14.84 9.16
CA THR A 334 -13.04 -13.95 9.64
C THR A 334 -13.63 -14.39 10.99
N GLY A 335 -13.10 -15.46 11.58
CA GLY A 335 -13.57 -16.06 12.84
C GLY A 335 -12.89 -17.41 13.14
N LEU A 336 -13.16 -17.96 14.32
CA LEU A 336 -12.61 -19.24 14.77
C LEU A 336 -13.21 -20.42 13.98
N THR A 337 -12.40 -21.44 13.69
CA THR A 337 -12.88 -22.70 13.10
C THR A 337 -13.29 -23.71 14.16
N ASP A 338 -13.91 -24.82 13.74
CA ASP A 338 -14.29 -25.91 14.64
C ASP A 338 -13.09 -26.48 15.43
N ASP A 339 -11.89 -26.50 14.83
CA ASP A 339 -10.65 -26.95 15.49
C ASP A 339 -10.22 -25.96 16.59
N ASP A 340 -10.26 -24.65 16.29
CA ASP A 340 -9.92 -23.60 17.26
C ASP A 340 -10.94 -23.56 18.42
N ILE A 341 -12.23 -23.73 18.10
CA ILE A 341 -13.33 -23.77 19.07
C ILE A 341 -13.19 -25.01 19.96
N ALA A 342 -12.94 -26.18 19.39
CA ALA A 342 -12.72 -27.39 20.17
C ALA A 342 -11.48 -27.26 21.07
N GLY A 343 -10.40 -26.68 20.56
CA GLY A 343 -9.17 -26.41 21.30
C GLY A 343 -9.40 -25.51 22.51
N ILE A 344 -10.06 -24.35 22.32
CA ILE A 344 -10.29 -23.40 23.41
C ILE A 344 -11.29 -23.94 24.43
N GLN A 345 -12.32 -24.67 23.98
CA GLN A 345 -13.30 -25.29 24.87
C GLN A 345 -12.72 -26.47 25.66
N ALA A 346 -11.69 -27.16 25.17
CA ALA A 346 -10.99 -28.17 25.94
C ALA A 346 -10.23 -27.57 27.14
N LEU A 347 -9.76 -26.31 27.03
CA LEU A 347 -9.08 -25.61 28.12
C LEU A 347 -10.04 -24.98 29.13
N TYR A 348 -11.18 -24.44 28.66
CA TYR A 348 -12.05 -23.58 29.48
C TYR A 348 -13.51 -24.05 29.57
N GLY A 349 -13.87 -25.16 28.92
CA GLY A 349 -15.24 -25.61 28.73
C GLY A 349 -15.97 -24.86 27.62
N SER A 350 -17.13 -25.37 27.19
CA SER A 350 -18.02 -24.59 26.33
C SER A 350 -18.58 -23.41 27.11
N ALA A 351 -18.72 -22.26 26.44
CA ALA A 351 -19.40 -21.12 27.03
C ALA A 351 -20.87 -21.52 27.27
N GLY A 352 -21.19 -21.89 28.52
CA GLY A 352 -22.57 -22.03 28.95
C GLY A 352 -23.29 -20.69 28.77
N VAL A 353 -24.57 -20.72 28.40
CA VAL A 353 -25.42 -19.52 28.38
C VAL A 353 -25.41 -18.94 29.80
N GLN A 354 -24.55 -17.95 30.06
CA GLN A 354 -24.51 -17.27 31.34
C GLN A 354 -25.72 -16.32 31.41
N PRO A 355 -26.62 -16.46 32.39
CA PRO A 355 -27.61 -15.44 32.66
C PRO A 355 -26.88 -14.18 33.08
N VAL A 356 -27.06 -13.09 32.34
CA VAL A 356 -26.53 -11.79 32.71
C VAL A 356 -27.03 -11.42 34.11
N THR A 357 -26.11 -11.30 35.08
CA THR A 357 -26.39 -10.63 36.34
C THR A 357 -25.90 -9.18 36.23
N PRO A 358 -26.69 -8.19 36.69
CA PRO A 358 -26.36 -6.79 36.51
C PRO A 358 -25.10 -6.39 37.32
N PRO A 359 -24.36 -5.36 36.89
CA PRO A 359 -23.04 -5.05 37.41
C PRO A 359 -23.10 -4.57 38.86
N VAL A 360 -22.24 -5.12 39.71
CA VAL A 360 -21.99 -4.63 41.07
C VAL A 360 -21.03 -3.44 41.00
N THR A 361 -21.42 -2.31 41.59
CA THR A 361 -20.63 -1.08 41.69
C THR A 361 -19.31 -1.30 42.47
N PRO A 362 -18.15 -0.84 41.98
CA PRO A 362 -16.88 -0.92 42.71
C PRO A 362 -16.78 0.12 43.85
N PRO A 363 -15.97 -0.15 44.90
CA PRO A 363 -15.86 0.73 46.07
C PRO A 363 -14.96 1.95 45.81
N VAL A 364 -15.38 3.11 46.31
CA VAL A 364 -14.66 4.39 46.21
C VAL A 364 -13.52 4.44 47.23
N THR A 365 -12.30 4.75 46.78
CA THR A 365 -11.15 5.10 47.64
C THR A 365 -10.92 6.62 47.56
N PRO A 366 -10.62 7.34 48.67
CA PRO A 366 -10.48 8.81 48.65
C PRO A 366 -9.18 9.29 47.98
N PRO A 367 -9.14 10.55 47.49
CA PRO A 367 -8.12 11.05 46.57
C PRO A 367 -6.82 11.49 47.28
N VAL A 368 -5.68 11.16 46.67
CA VAL A 368 -4.35 11.66 47.07
C VAL A 368 -4.06 12.96 46.31
N THR A 369 -3.62 14.00 47.02
CA THR A 369 -3.32 15.34 46.49
C THR A 369 -1.99 15.36 45.72
N PRO A 370 -1.89 16.03 44.55
CA PRO A 370 -0.63 16.16 43.80
C PRO A 370 0.34 17.21 44.40
N PRO A 371 1.66 17.10 44.14
CA PRO A 371 2.67 18.02 44.68
C PRO A 371 2.74 19.34 43.89
N VAL A 372 3.04 20.43 44.59
CA VAL A 372 3.15 21.80 44.05
C VAL A 372 4.57 22.07 43.56
N THR A 373 4.73 22.55 42.32
CA THR A 373 5.99 23.02 41.72
C THR A 373 6.18 24.53 41.93
N PRO A 374 7.39 25.05 42.23
CA PRO A 374 7.63 26.49 42.42
C PRO A 374 7.68 27.28 41.09
N PRO A 375 7.48 28.62 41.10
CA PRO A 375 7.28 29.42 39.90
C PRO A 375 8.60 29.88 39.25
N VAL A 376 8.60 29.94 37.91
CA VAL A 376 9.69 30.48 37.08
C VAL A 376 9.30 31.89 36.58
N THR A 377 10.20 32.85 36.75
CA THR A 377 10.07 34.26 36.32
C THR A 377 10.26 34.41 34.79
N PRO A 378 9.53 35.30 34.09
CA PRO A 378 9.68 35.51 32.64
C PRO A 378 10.86 36.43 32.27
N PRO A 379 11.44 36.30 31.06
CA PRO A 379 12.52 37.16 30.58
C PRO A 379 12.01 38.45 29.91
N VAL A 380 12.79 39.52 30.04
CA VAL A 380 12.54 40.88 29.55
C VAL A 380 12.93 41.03 28.06
N THR A 381 12.11 41.73 27.28
CA THR A 381 12.31 42.02 25.85
C THR A 381 13.07 43.35 25.63
N PRO A 382 14.02 43.45 24.66
CA PRO A 382 14.62 44.72 24.25
C PRO A 382 13.79 45.48 23.17
N PRO A 383 14.02 46.79 22.95
CA PRO A 383 13.13 47.66 22.17
C PRO A 383 13.44 47.70 20.65
N VAL A 384 12.39 48.01 19.88
CA VAL A 384 12.32 48.05 18.40
C VAL A 384 12.76 49.44 17.85
N PRO A 385 13.55 49.51 16.75
CA PRO A 385 13.86 50.77 16.05
C PRO A 385 12.78 51.20 15.02
N PRO A 386 12.73 52.49 14.61
CA PRO A 386 11.55 53.08 13.96
C PRO A 386 11.46 52.86 12.43
N VAL A 387 10.20 52.89 11.96
CA VAL A 387 9.71 52.63 10.59
C VAL A 387 9.88 53.82 9.64
N THR A 388 10.20 53.54 8.37
CA THR A 388 10.09 54.47 7.21
C THR A 388 8.90 54.10 6.31
N PRO A 389 8.19 55.07 5.67
CA PRO A 389 6.99 54.83 4.85
C PRO A 389 7.27 54.28 3.43
N PRO A 390 6.27 53.70 2.73
CA PRO A 390 6.48 52.78 1.61
C PRO A 390 6.48 53.43 0.21
N VAL A 391 7.18 52.80 -0.73
CA VAL A 391 7.09 53.05 -2.18
C VAL A 391 6.40 51.85 -2.84
N THR A 392 5.36 52.07 -3.65
CA THR A 392 4.53 51.02 -4.26
C THR A 392 5.05 50.61 -5.65
N PRO A 393 5.35 49.31 -5.90
CA PRO A 393 5.55 48.77 -7.25
C PRO A 393 4.23 48.19 -7.85
N PRO A 394 4.13 48.00 -9.18
CA PRO A 394 2.92 47.54 -9.87
C PRO A 394 2.59 46.06 -9.64
N ALA A 395 1.29 45.72 -9.71
CA ALA A 395 0.72 44.42 -9.36
C ALA A 395 1.07 43.25 -10.31
N THR A 396 1.49 42.14 -9.71
CA THR A 396 1.71 40.81 -10.31
C THR A 396 0.37 40.03 -10.42
N PRO A 397 0.17 39.14 -11.40
CA PRO A 397 -1.00 38.24 -11.46
C PRO A 397 -1.14 37.37 -10.20
N PRO A 398 -2.34 36.90 -9.82
CA PRO A 398 -2.52 36.11 -8.60
C PRO A 398 -1.81 34.76 -8.73
N VAL A 399 -0.89 34.49 -7.81
CA VAL A 399 -0.23 33.19 -7.66
C VAL A 399 -1.26 32.26 -6.99
N THR A 400 -1.69 31.20 -7.68
CA THR A 400 -2.50 30.13 -7.09
C THR A 400 -1.63 29.29 -6.16
N ASP A 401 -2.12 29.05 -4.94
CA ASP A 401 -1.42 28.26 -3.94
C ASP A 401 -1.41 26.77 -4.27
N THR A 402 -0.26 26.12 -4.14
CA THR A 402 -0.05 24.70 -4.47
C THR A 402 0.50 23.90 -3.29
N THR A 403 0.61 24.51 -2.12
CA THR A 403 1.21 23.86 -0.95
C THR A 403 0.10 23.28 -0.07
N PRO A 404 0.13 21.98 0.27
CA PRO A 404 -0.89 21.42 1.15
C PRO A 404 -0.74 21.82 2.62
N PRO A 405 -1.86 21.99 3.35
CA PRO A 405 -1.85 22.23 4.79
C PRO A 405 -1.08 21.16 5.59
N SER A 406 -0.21 21.61 6.48
CA SER A 406 0.37 20.76 7.53
C SER A 406 -0.64 20.55 8.66
N LEU A 407 -0.77 19.33 9.15
CA LEU A 407 -1.73 18.94 10.19
C LEU A 407 -1.04 18.10 11.28
N SER A 408 -1.33 18.42 12.55
CA SER A 408 -0.89 17.64 13.71
C SER A 408 -2.06 17.37 14.67
N ILE A 409 -2.11 16.17 15.22
CA ILE A 409 -3.03 15.82 16.32
C ILE A 409 -2.21 15.89 17.60
N THR A 410 -2.46 16.90 18.44
CA THR A 410 -1.68 17.16 19.65
C THR A 410 -2.29 16.51 20.88
N SER A 411 -3.61 16.29 20.87
CA SER A 411 -4.29 15.51 21.89
C SER A 411 -5.37 14.65 21.23
N PRO A 412 -5.42 13.36 21.53
CA PRO A 412 -4.45 12.61 22.33
C PRO A 412 -3.07 12.55 21.66
N GLY A 413 -2.00 12.65 22.45
CA GLY A 413 -0.62 12.70 21.96
C GLY A 413 -0.03 11.35 21.53
N ALA A 414 -0.83 10.28 21.60
CA ALA A 414 -0.48 8.94 21.18
C ALA A 414 -1.27 8.56 19.92
N THR A 415 -0.66 7.75 19.05
CA THR A 415 -1.31 7.23 17.83
C THR A 415 -2.35 6.14 18.11
N ILE A 416 -2.32 5.54 19.31
CA ILE A 416 -3.32 4.59 19.81
C ILE A 416 -3.76 5.03 21.20
N VAL A 417 -5.08 5.04 21.45
CA VAL A 417 -5.70 5.67 22.61
C VAL A 417 -6.79 4.77 23.14
N SER A 418 -6.59 4.21 24.33
CA SER A 418 -7.59 3.38 25.00
C SER A 418 -8.50 4.23 25.89
N THR A 419 -9.81 4.03 25.82
CA THR A 419 -10.82 4.76 26.60
C THR A 419 -12.05 3.90 26.87
N SER A 420 -12.84 4.18 27.91
CA SER A 420 -14.18 3.57 28.08
C SER A 420 -15.31 4.51 27.64
N SER A 421 -14.97 5.77 27.35
CA SER A 421 -15.94 6.81 27.00
C SER A 421 -16.50 6.59 25.59
N ALA A 422 -17.80 6.84 25.42
CA ALA A 422 -18.50 6.77 24.13
C ALA A 422 -18.13 7.88 23.14
N SER A 423 -17.19 8.74 23.52
CA SER A 423 -16.63 9.75 22.66
C SER A 423 -15.20 10.07 23.08
N LEU A 424 -14.41 10.57 22.14
CA LEU A 424 -13.04 10.98 22.35
C LEU A 424 -12.86 12.44 21.92
N PRO A 425 -12.50 13.34 22.85
CA PRO A 425 -12.07 14.68 22.47
C PRO A 425 -10.70 14.59 21.77
N ILE A 426 -10.63 15.15 20.57
CA ILE A 426 -9.43 15.31 19.78
C ILE A 426 -9.15 16.79 19.56
N SER A 427 -7.89 17.17 19.53
CA SER A 427 -7.44 18.53 19.21
C SER A 427 -6.06 18.53 18.59
N GLY A 428 -5.75 19.60 17.89
CA GLY A 428 -4.52 19.70 17.14
C GLY A 428 -4.31 21.06 16.52
N THR A 429 -3.29 21.14 15.67
CA THR A 429 -3.00 22.33 14.88
C THR A 429 -3.02 22.01 13.40
N ALA A 430 -3.38 22.99 12.59
CA ALA A 430 -3.15 22.98 11.16
C ALA A 430 -2.55 24.32 10.74
N SER A 431 -1.65 24.29 9.77
CA SER A 431 -1.01 25.50 9.28
C SER A 431 -0.68 25.36 7.81
N ASP A 432 -0.80 26.46 7.10
CA ASP A 432 -0.56 26.54 5.68
C ASP A 432 0.07 27.90 5.33
N ASN A 433 0.76 28.00 4.19
CA ASN A 433 1.42 29.23 3.73
C ASN A 433 0.43 30.31 3.26
N VAL A 434 -0.77 29.95 2.78
CA VAL A 434 -1.83 30.92 2.42
C VAL A 434 -3.04 30.81 3.34
N GLY A 435 -3.29 29.63 3.90
CA GLY A 435 -4.16 29.46 5.06
C GLY A 435 -5.09 28.26 4.96
N VAL A 436 -5.44 27.73 6.13
CA VAL A 436 -6.36 26.58 6.25
C VAL A 436 -7.80 27.08 6.28
N THR A 437 -8.62 26.63 5.33
CA THR A 437 -10.03 27.01 5.18
C THR A 437 -10.97 26.06 5.90
N ALA A 438 -10.60 24.78 6.04
CA ALA A 438 -11.42 23.80 6.73
C ALA A 438 -10.59 22.68 7.37
N VAL A 439 -11.08 22.12 8.46
CA VAL A 439 -10.59 20.87 9.05
C VAL A 439 -11.79 19.98 9.36
N LYS A 440 -11.70 18.71 8.98
CA LYS A 440 -12.78 17.71 9.09
C LYS A 440 -12.24 16.43 9.72
N TRP A 441 -13.12 15.63 10.30
CA TRP A 441 -12.79 14.29 10.78
C TRP A 441 -13.76 13.23 10.23
N SER A 442 -13.29 12.00 10.15
CA SER A 442 -14.08 10.80 9.85
C SER A 442 -13.62 9.62 10.70
N THR A 443 -14.45 8.58 10.83
CA THR A 443 -14.10 7.34 11.52
C THR A 443 -14.17 6.12 10.61
N SER A 444 -13.44 5.05 10.95
CA SER A 444 -13.54 3.74 10.30
C SER A 444 -14.93 3.11 10.34
N ASN A 445 -15.80 3.62 11.20
CA ASN A 445 -17.16 3.11 11.40
C ASN A 445 -18.20 3.95 10.64
N GLY A 446 -17.75 4.94 9.86
CA GLY A 446 -18.61 5.73 8.97
C GLY A 446 -19.14 7.04 9.57
N ASP A 447 -18.78 7.41 10.79
CA ASP A 447 -19.12 8.73 11.35
C ASP A 447 -18.18 9.79 10.76
N ALA A 448 -18.69 11.01 10.50
CA ALA A 448 -17.87 12.13 10.04
C ALA A 448 -18.43 13.47 10.51
N GLY A 449 -17.57 14.49 10.55
CA GLY A 449 -17.96 15.83 10.97
C GLY A 449 -16.90 16.90 10.73
N THR A 450 -17.23 18.13 11.09
CA THR A 450 -16.29 19.26 11.12
C THR A 450 -15.71 19.43 12.52
N VAL A 451 -14.59 20.14 12.61
CA VAL A 451 -13.99 20.55 13.89
C VAL A 451 -14.33 22.02 14.20
N SER A 452 -14.12 22.44 15.44
CA SER A 452 -14.12 23.85 15.83
C SER A 452 -12.74 24.46 15.59
N GLY A 453 -12.66 25.51 14.77
CA GLY A 453 -11.39 26.20 14.42
C GLY A 453 -10.68 25.58 13.20
N THR A 454 -9.69 26.29 12.66
CA THR A 454 -8.89 25.82 11.51
C THR A 454 -7.40 25.73 11.85
N SER A 455 -6.80 26.79 12.42
CA SER A 455 -5.38 26.77 12.80
C SER A 455 -5.10 26.02 14.09
N THR A 456 -5.94 26.23 15.11
CA THR A 456 -6.03 25.39 16.29
C THR A 456 -7.43 24.82 16.29
N TRP A 457 -7.53 23.50 16.30
CA TRP A 457 -8.79 22.82 16.09
C TRP A 457 -9.09 21.81 17.17
N SER A 458 -10.38 21.57 17.39
CA SER A 458 -10.86 20.53 18.31
C SER A 458 -12.19 19.94 17.87
N ALA A 459 -12.38 18.65 18.13
CA ALA A 459 -13.65 17.96 17.93
C ALA A 459 -13.87 16.92 19.03
N VAL A 460 -15.12 16.50 19.19
CA VAL A 460 -15.48 15.36 20.03
C VAL A 460 -16.04 14.28 19.10
N VAL A 461 -15.30 13.19 18.96
CA VAL A 461 -15.61 12.12 18.01
C VAL A 461 -16.38 11.02 18.73
N PRO A 462 -17.58 10.64 18.28
CA PRO A 462 -18.31 9.51 18.84
C PRO A 462 -17.52 8.22 18.61
N LEU A 463 -17.52 7.34 19.61
CA LEU A 463 -16.84 6.06 19.59
C LEU A 463 -17.83 4.93 19.83
N LEU A 464 -17.81 3.94 18.93
CA LEU A 464 -18.41 2.64 19.21
C LEU A 464 -17.44 1.81 20.06
N VAL A 465 -17.97 0.84 20.81
CA VAL A 465 -17.13 -0.13 21.54
C VAL A 465 -16.32 -0.92 20.52
N GLY A 466 -15.03 -1.09 20.78
CA GLY A 466 -14.05 -1.64 19.87
C GLY A 466 -13.13 -0.58 19.28
N ASN A 467 -12.48 -0.93 18.17
CA ASN A 467 -11.49 -0.07 17.53
C ASN A 467 -12.19 0.91 16.58
N THR A 468 -11.85 2.18 16.70
CA THR A 468 -12.31 3.25 15.82
C THR A 468 -11.08 4.01 15.34
N VAL A 469 -10.75 3.91 14.05
CA VAL A 469 -9.72 4.79 13.46
C VAL A 469 -10.37 6.15 13.22
N ILE A 470 -9.77 7.21 13.72
CA ILE A 470 -10.22 8.59 13.54
C ILE A 470 -9.23 9.28 12.62
N THR A 471 -9.69 9.69 11.46
CA THR A 471 -8.92 10.43 10.46
C THR A 471 -9.30 11.91 10.53
N VAL A 472 -8.31 12.81 10.57
CA VAL A 472 -8.49 14.27 10.50
C VAL A 472 -7.83 14.78 9.23
N ARG A 473 -8.50 15.67 8.50
CA ARG A 473 -8.02 16.25 7.22
C ARG A 473 -8.22 17.76 7.21
N ALA A 474 -7.18 18.51 6.86
CA ALA A 474 -7.19 19.96 6.66
C ALA A 474 -7.20 20.31 5.16
N TYR A 475 -7.82 21.43 4.82
CA TYR A 475 -7.97 21.95 3.45
C TYR A 475 -7.61 23.43 3.41
N ASP A 476 -7.08 23.91 2.29
CA ASP A 476 -6.86 25.34 2.00
C ASP A 476 -7.92 25.89 1.00
N ALA A 477 -7.72 27.13 0.53
CA ALA A 477 -8.62 27.78 -0.42
C ALA A 477 -8.39 27.35 -1.88
N ALA A 478 -7.23 26.75 -2.17
CA ALA A 478 -6.87 26.27 -3.49
C ALA A 478 -7.27 24.80 -3.73
N GLY A 479 -7.71 24.10 -2.67
CA GLY A 479 -8.16 22.71 -2.70
C GLY A 479 -7.10 21.70 -2.26
N ASN A 480 -5.90 22.15 -1.86
CA ASN A 480 -4.87 21.24 -1.34
C ASN A 480 -5.30 20.72 0.04
N SER A 481 -4.86 19.50 0.39
CA SER A 481 -5.23 18.90 1.67
C SER A 481 -4.12 18.07 2.31
N GLY A 482 -4.11 18.02 3.65
CA GLY A 482 -3.20 17.20 4.45
C GLY A 482 -3.96 16.49 5.57
N TRP A 483 -3.51 15.28 5.95
CA TRP A 483 -4.27 14.45 6.90
C TRP A 483 -3.40 13.72 7.93
N ARG A 484 -4.02 13.30 9.04
CA ARG A 484 -3.45 12.48 10.12
C ARG A 484 -4.52 11.56 10.71
N ALA A 485 -4.13 10.45 11.31
CA ALA A 485 -5.06 9.53 11.96
C ALA A 485 -4.54 9.03 13.31
N ILE A 486 -5.48 8.66 14.17
CA ILE A 486 -5.23 7.97 15.44
C ILE A 486 -6.25 6.83 15.61
N THR A 487 -5.91 5.80 16.36
CA THR A 487 -6.84 4.70 16.68
C THR A 487 -7.33 4.84 18.10
N ALA A 488 -8.64 4.94 18.28
CA ALA A 488 -9.29 4.89 19.58
C ALA A 488 -9.79 3.46 19.85
N VAL A 489 -9.40 2.89 20.99
CA VAL A 489 -9.88 1.58 21.46
C VAL A 489 -10.85 1.83 22.60
N ARG A 490 -12.16 1.73 22.31
CA ARG A 490 -13.18 1.86 23.34
C ARG A 490 -13.47 0.49 23.95
N HIS A 491 -13.20 0.32 25.24
CA HIS A 491 -13.51 -0.91 25.98
C HIS A 491 -14.83 -0.81 26.75
#